data_AF-A0A1G2YW86-F1
#
_entry.id   AF-A0A1G2YW86-F1
#
_cell.length_a   1.000
_cell.length_b   1.000
_cell.length_c   1.000
_cell.angle_alpha   90.00
_cell.angle_beta   90.00
_cell.angle_gamma   90.00
#
_symmetry.space_group_name_H-M   'P 1'
#
loop_
_entity.id
_entity.type
_entity.pdbx_description
1 polymer ?
#
loop_
_entity_poly.entity_id
_entity_poly.type
_entity_poly.pdbx_seq_one_letter_code
_entity_poly.pdbx_strand_id
1 'polypeptide(L)'
;MKDFAKYIAIVVRNAMEDFHCKNLSDEQMKELNPIIRNAIYTAIYAREKCVKSDPLKFFVDYHIMSIPKYWEEPELLGGFKA
;
A
#
# COMPACT_ATOMS: atom_id res chain seq x y z
N MET A 1 13.27 -2.47 -6.39
CA MET A 1 11.80 -2.36 -6.44
C MET A 1 11.08 -3.44 -5.64
N LYS A 2 11.30 -4.75 -5.92
CA LYS A 2 10.59 -5.82 -5.19
C LYS A 2 10.84 -5.81 -3.68
N ASP A 3 12.08 -5.64 -3.24
CA ASP A 3 12.39 -5.59 -1.80
C ASP A 3 11.88 -4.32 -1.14
N PHE A 4 11.88 -3.20 -1.87
CA PHE A 4 11.26 -1.96 -1.40
C PHE A 4 9.74 -2.10 -1.24
N ALA A 5 9.06 -2.76 -2.18
CA ALA A 5 7.63 -3.07 -2.04
C ALA A 5 7.35 -4.00 -0.85
N LYS A 6 8.21 -5.02 -0.62
CA LYS A 6 8.12 -5.88 0.57
C LYS A 6 8.35 -5.10 1.86
N TYR A 7 9.29 -4.16 1.87
CA TYR A 7 9.55 -3.29 3.01
C TYR A 7 8.32 -2.44 3.37
N ILE A 8 7.70 -1.77 2.39
CA ILE A 8 6.47 -1.01 2.63
C ILE A 8 5.35 -1.95 3.11
N ALA A 9 5.20 -3.12 2.49
CA ALA A 9 4.16 -4.08 2.86
C ALA A 9 4.29 -4.58 4.31
N ILE A 10 5.51 -4.85 4.81
CA ILE A 10 5.69 -5.26 6.21
C ILE A 10 5.43 -4.13 7.19
N VAL A 11 5.77 -2.87 6.83
CA VAL A 11 5.43 -1.69 7.63
C VAL A 11 3.90 -1.53 7.74
N VAL A 12 3.18 -1.64 6.62
CA VAL A 12 1.71 -1.57 6.59
C VAL A 12 1.09 -2.69 7.42
N ARG A 13 1.52 -3.94 7.22
CA ARG A 13 1.01 -5.07 8.01
C ARG A 13 1.20 -4.83 9.51
N ASN A 14 2.39 -4.42 9.93
CA ASN A 14 2.68 -4.20 11.35
C ASN A 14 1.87 -3.03 11.93
N ALA A 15 1.63 -1.97 11.16
CA ALA A 15 0.75 -0.86 11.58
C ALA A 15 -0.71 -1.31 11.77
N MET A 16 -1.12 -2.40 11.12
CA MET A 16 -2.45 -2.98 11.26
C MET A 16 -2.54 -4.03 12.38
N GLU A 17 -1.47 -4.32 13.14
CA GLU A 17 -1.44 -5.48 14.04
C GLU A 17 -2.53 -5.40 15.14
N ASP A 18 -2.73 -4.24 15.77
CA ASP A 18 -3.79 -4.06 16.77
C ASP A 18 -5.20 -4.29 16.19
N PHE A 19 -5.40 -3.91 14.93
CA PHE A 19 -6.65 -4.15 14.22
C PHE A 19 -6.79 -5.63 13.84
N HIS A 20 -5.71 -6.22 13.33
CA HIS A 20 -5.61 -7.64 12.98
C HIS A 20 -5.97 -8.51 14.18
N CYS A 21 -5.29 -8.37 15.32
CA CYS A 21 -5.53 -9.20 16.50
C CYS A 21 -6.98 -9.17 17.01
N LYS A 22 -7.72 -8.08 16.73
CA LYS A 22 -9.10 -7.90 17.17
C LYS A 22 -10.14 -8.36 16.15
N ASN A 23 -9.81 -8.34 14.85
CA ASN A 23 -10.81 -8.43 13.78
C ASN A 23 -10.51 -9.48 12.70
N LEU A 24 -9.27 -9.96 12.58
CA LEU A 24 -8.83 -10.85 11.51
C LEU A 24 -8.11 -12.07 12.12
N SER A 25 -8.29 -13.26 11.53
CA SER A 25 -7.50 -14.44 11.89
C SER A 25 -6.16 -14.48 11.16
N ASP A 26 -5.23 -15.29 11.64
CA ASP A 26 -3.94 -15.52 10.99
C ASP A 26 -4.10 -16.08 9.56
N GLU A 27 -5.10 -16.93 9.32
CA GLU A 27 -5.43 -17.45 8.00
C GLU A 27 -5.91 -16.34 7.06
N GLN A 28 -6.78 -15.45 7.54
CA GLN A 28 -7.23 -14.30 6.76
C GLN A 28 -6.06 -13.37 6.44
N MET A 29 -5.16 -13.14 7.40
CA MET A 29 -3.95 -12.36 7.14
C MET A 29 -3.01 -13.03 6.16
N LYS A 30 -2.91 -14.37 6.16
CA LYS A 30 -2.13 -15.12 5.18
C LYS A 30 -2.63 -14.89 3.75
N GLU A 31 -3.94 -14.68 3.56
CA GLU A 31 -4.55 -14.32 2.28
C GLU A 31 -4.38 -12.82 1.94
N LEU A 32 -4.55 -11.93 2.92
CA LEU A 32 -4.46 -10.48 2.71
C LEU A 32 -3.03 -10.01 2.44
N ASN A 33 -2.02 -10.59 3.08
CA ASN A 33 -0.62 -10.17 2.96
C ASN A 33 -0.10 -10.18 1.50
N PRO A 34 -0.33 -11.23 0.69
CA PRO A 34 -0.02 -11.21 -0.74
C PRO A 34 -0.76 -10.12 -1.52
N ILE A 35 -2.06 -9.88 -1.23
CA ILE A 35 -2.87 -8.88 -1.93
C ILE A 35 -2.27 -7.49 -1.71
N ILE A 36 -2.02 -7.11 -0.45
CA ILE A 36 -1.43 -5.83 -0.07
C ILE A 36 -0.04 -5.66 -0.73
N ARG A 37 0.83 -6.67 -0.62
CA ARG A 37 2.18 -6.61 -1.18
C ARG A 37 2.16 -6.46 -2.71
N ASN A 38 1.29 -7.18 -3.40
CA ASN A 38 1.19 -7.12 -4.85
C ASN A 38 0.61 -5.78 -5.32
N ALA A 39 -0.37 -5.23 -4.60
CA ALA A 39 -0.93 -3.90 -4.86
C ALA A 39 0.14 -2.81 -4.72
N ILE A 40 0.92 -2.83 -3.63
CA ILE A 40 2.04 -1.91 -3.40
C ILE A 40 3.07 -2.02 -4.53
N TYR A 41 3.50 -3.23 -4.89
CA TYR A 41 4.45 -3.43 -5.98
C TYR A 41 3.92 -2.88 -7.31
N THR A 42 2.64 -3.11 -7.60
CA THR A 42 1.97 -2.63 -8.82
C THR A 42 1.92 -1.11 -8.88
N ALA A 43 1.55 -0.46 -7.77
CA ALA A 43 1.50 1.01 -7.69
C ALA A 43 2.88 1.64 -7.90
N ILE A 44 3.93 1.10 -7.27
CA ILE A 44 5.31 1.57 -7.45
C ILE A 44 5.75 1.38 -8.91
N TYR A 45 5.52 0.19 -9.47
CA TYR A 45 5.89 -0.12 -10.85
C TYR A 45 5.21 0.83 -11.84
N ALA A 46 3.89 1.04 -11.70
CA ALA A 46 3.13 1.93 -12.56
C ALA A 46 3.64 3.38 -12.44
N ARG A 47 3.89 3.86 -11.21
CA ARG A 47 4.39 5.22 -10.97
C ARG A 47 5.78 5.45 -11.55
N GLU A 48 6.70 4.49 -11.44
CA GLU A 48 8.06 4.62 -12.00
C GLU A 48 8.10 4.56 -13.53
N LYS A 49 7.12 3.90 -14.16
CA LYS A 49 7.12 3.64 -15.61
C LYS A 49 6.10 4.47 -16.38
N CYS A 50 5.22 5.22 -15.72
CA CYS A 50 4.12 5.95 -16.38
C CYS A 50 4.59 6.98 -17.41
N VAL A 51 5.75 7.61 -17.21
CA VAL A 51 6.32 8.57 -18.19
C VAL A 51 6.57 7.92 -19.56
N LYS A 52 6.71 6.60 -19.61
CA LYS A 52 7.01 5.83 -20.83
C LYS A 52 5.80 5.08 -21.40
N SER A 53 4.61 5.23 -20.81
CA SER A 53 3.45 4.41 -21.17
C SER A 53 2.13 5.08 -20.77
N ASP A 54 1.32 5.46 -21.78
CA ASP A 54 0.00 6.07 -21.57
C ASP A 54 -0.95 5.18 -20.73
N PRO A 55 -1.02 3.85 -20.92
CA PRO A 55 -1.82 2.99 -20.05
C PRO A 55 -1.39 3.06 -18.57
N LEU A 56 -0.09 3.11 -18.28
CA LEU A 56 0.40 3.23 -16.91
C LEU A 56 0.14 4.62 -16.34
N LYS A 57 0.23 5.67 -17.18
CA LYS A 57 -0.17 7.03 -16.78
C LYS A 57 -1.65 7.10 -16.43
N PHE A 58 -2.52 6.54 -17.27
CA PHE A 58 -3.95 6.46 -17.00
C PHE A 58 -4.23 5.71 -15.68
N PHE A 59 -3.56 4.57 -15.46
CA PHE A 59 -3.69 3.82 -14.21
C PHE A 59 -3.34 4.68 -12.99
N VAL A 60 -2.23 5.41 -13.04
CA VAL A 60 -1.78 6.29 -11.94
C VAL A 60 -2.77 7.44 -11.71
N ASP A 61 -3.15 8.15 -12.78
CA ASP A 61 -4.05 9.30 -12.68
C ASP A 61 -5.43 8.88 -12.16
N TYR A 62 -5.96 7.75 -12.64
CA TYR A 62 -7.24 7.19 -12.17
C TYR A 62 -7.23 6.91 -10.68
N HIS A 63 -6.19 6.26 -10.16
CA HIS A 63 -6.12 5.92 -8.73
C HIS A 63 -5.90 7.16 -7.85
N ILE A 64 -5.15 8.17 -8.32
CA ILE A 64 -5.02 9.46 -7.62
C ILE A 64 -6.37 10.18 -7.55
N MET A 65 -7.11 10.23 -8.67
CA MET A 65 -8.43 10.87 -8.73
C MET A 65 -9.50 10.12 -7.93
N SER A 66 -9.25 8.83 -7.65
CA SER A 66 -10.15 7.97 -6.89
C SER A 66 -9.91 8.02 -5.37
N ILE A 67 -8.91 8.77 -4.89
CA ILE A 67 -8.70 8.98 -3.45
C ILE A 67 -9.93 9.71 -2.89
N PRO A 68 -10.64 9.11 -1.91
CA PRO A 68 -11.82 9.75 -1.35
C PRO A 68 -11.47 11.08 -0.66
N LYS A 69 -12.25 12.13 -0.93
CA LYS A 69 -12.01 13.48 -0.38
C LYS A 69 -12.07 13.58 1.15
N TYR A 70 -12.67 12.59 1.82
CA TYR A 70 -12.75 12.54 3.27
C TYR A 70 -11.55 11.83 3.92
N TRP A 71 -10.61 11.28 3.13
CA TRP A 71 -9.37 10.75 3.69
C TRP A 71 -8.53 11.91 4.23
N GLU A 72 -8.11 11.77 5.47
CA GLU A 72 -7.18 12.69 6.13
C GLU A 72 -5.78 12.54 5.52
N GLU A 73 -4.94 13.57 5.69
CA GLU A 73 -3.53 13.49 5.29
C GLU A 73 -2.81 12.43 6.13
N PRO A 74 -1.86 11.66 5.55
CA PRO A 74 -1.16 10.62 6.27
C PRO A 74 -0.20 11.21 7.30
N GLU A 75 -0.22 10.68 8.52
CA GLU A 75 0.73 11.00 9.59
C GLU A 75 1.79 9.91 9.75
N LEU A 76 2.93 10.24 10.36
CA LEU A 76 3.93 9.24 10.74
C LEU A 76 3.38 8.33 11.83
N LEU A 77 3.73 7.04 11.78
CA LEU A 77 3.29 6.07 12.78
C LEU A 77 3.72 6.49 14.20
N GLY A 78 2.81 6.33 15.16
CA GLY A 78 3.05 6.67 16.56
C GLY A 78 4.34 6.03 17.09
N GLY A 79 5.17 6.83 17.76
CA GLY A 79 6.46 6.37 18.30
C GLY A 79 7.63 6.38 17.31
N PHE A 80 7.39 6.62 16.02
CA PHE A 80 8.46 6.88 15.07
C PHE A 80 9.12 8.23 15.37
N LYS A 81 10.44 8.23 15.55
CA LYS A 81 11.26 9.43 15.75
C LYS A 81 12.29 9.49 14.62
N ALA A 82 12.30 10.61 13.91
CA ALA A 82 13.26 10.90 12.83
C ALA A 82 14.63 11.31 13.39
#